data_AF-A0AAW6KL21-F1
#
_entry.id   AF-A0AAW6KL21-F1
#
_cell.length_a   1.000
_cell.length_b   1.000
_cell.length_c   1.000
_cell.angle_alpha   90.00
_cell.angle_beta   90.00
_cell.angle_gamma   90.00
#
_symmetry.space_group_name_H-M   'P 1'
#
loop_
_entity.id
_entity.type
_entity.pdbx_description
1 polymer ?
#
loop_
_entity_poly.entity_id
_entity_poly.type
_entity_poly.pdbx_seq_one_letter_code
_entity_poly.pdbx_strand_id
1 'polypeptide(L)'
;HYLSLGYNRNDRVGKSYLEAEYENVLQGQKEKVKNITDKSGDIVDTEVISEGKSGKDLVLTIDVDMQKAIEKIIEDELKSAKARHSAPLLDRAFVVMMDPRNGEVLSIAGKQLKNESGKLKVDDYALGAMTSSYAMGSAVKGATVLTGLQTGAINLNTTFLDEPLYIGKGNPKKSWASNLGTLGIQGALEKSSNVFMFKTAIALGKGQYKARQPLDLQTKAFDTFRYYFSQFGLGVKTGIDLPNEATGYKGSQRLPGFLLDYSIG
;
A
#
# COMPACT_ATOMS: atom_id res chain seq x y z
N HIS A 1 18.68 21.30 -5.56
CA HIS A 1 17.48 21.47 -4.72
C HIS A 1 17.80 22.31 -3.48
N TYR A 2 18.49 21.82 -2.44
CA TYR A 2 18.73 22.62 -1.22
C TYR A 2 19.45 23.96 -1.42
N LEU A 3 20.42 24.06 -2.33
CA LEU A 3 21.09 25.34 -2.63
C LEU A 3 20.11 26.42 -3.14
N SER A 4 19.06 26.04 -3.89
CA SER A 4 18.05 26.99 -4.36
C SER A 4 17.08 27.40 -3.25
N LEU A 5 17.06 26.69 -2.13
CA LEU A 5 16.32 27.03 -0.91
C LEU A 5 17.17 27.86 0.07
N GLY A 6 18.37 28.28 -0.33
CA GLY A 6 19.25 29.14 0.48
C GLY A 6 20.17 28.38 1.45
N TYR A 7 20.27 27.06 1.34
CA TYR A 7 21.22 26.27 2.12
C TYR A 7 22.64 26.45 1.60
N ASN A 8 23.62 26.38 2.51
CA ASN A 8 25.02 26.26 2.16
C ASN A 8 25.39 24.81 1.88
N ARG A 9 26.50 24.59 1.16
CA ARG A 9 26.99 23.25 0.81
C ARG A 9 27.39 22.39 2.02
N ASN A 10 27.74 23.03 3.12
CA ASN A 10 28.12 22.38 4.38
C ASN A 10 26.93 22.20 5.34
N ASP A 11 25.71 22.55 4.92
CA ASP A 11 24.53 22.37 5.75
C ASP A 11 24.18 20.88 5.85
N ARG A 12 23.86 20.45 7.08
CA ARG A 12 23.21 19.18 7.33
C ARG A 12 21.71 19.37 7.06
N VAL A 13 21.15 18.44 6.29
CA VAL A 13 19.75 18.42 5.88
C VAL A 13 19.22 17.00 6.01
N GLY A 14 17.93 16.86 6.27
CA GLY A 14 17.19 15.62 6.19
C GLY A 14 17.21 15.06 4.76
N LYS A 15 17.66 13.81 4.62
CA LYS A 15 17.84 13.16 3.30
C LYS A 15 16.84 12.05 3.01
N SER A 16 16.07 11.64 4.02
CA SER A 16 15.17 10.49 3.91
C SER A 16 13.99 10.61 4.87
N TYR A 17 12.82 10.16 4.41
CA TYR A 17 11.60 10.00 5.22
C TYR A 17 11.22 11.26 5.99
N LEU A 18 10.83 11.13 7.27
CA LEU A 18 10.37 12.25 8.10
C LEU A 18 11.34 13.44 8.10
N GLU A 19 12.65 13.18 8.18
CA GLU A 19 13.67 14.22 8.16
C GLU A 19 13.64 15.02 6.86
N ALA A 20 13.45 14.35 5.72
CA ALA A 20 13.36 15.03 4.43
C ALA A 20 12.01 15.73 4.22
N GLU A 21 10.91 15.09 4.64
CA GLU A 21 9.55 15.64 4.49
C GLU A 21 9.36 16.89 5.34
N TYR A 22 9.83 16.84 6.59
CA TYR A 22 9.65 17.90 7.58
C TYR A 22 10.91 18.78 7.78
N GLU A 23 11.87 18.74 6.85
CA GLU A 23 13.10 19.54 6.89
C GLU A 23 12.82 21.03 7.15
N ASN A 24 11.76 21.58 6.56
CA ASN A 24 11.38 22.98 6.74
C ASN A 24 10.92 23.34 8.17
N VAL A 25 10.49 22.35 8.96
CA VAL A 25 10.03 22.51 10.34
C VAL A 25 11.15 22.13 11.32
N LEU A 26 11.90 21.07 11.00
CA LEU A 26 12.96 20.50 11.83
C LEU A 26 14.26 21.30 11.75
N GLN A 27 14.53 21.99 10.64
CA GLN A 27 15.77 22.74 10.47
C GLN A 27 15.78 23.98 11.38
N GLY A 28 16.83 24.07 12.20
CA GLY A 28 17.08 25.23 13.03
C GLY A 28 17.57 26.44 12.23
N GLN A 29 17.31 27.64 12.76
CA GLN A 29 17.93 28.86 12.27
C GLN A 29 19.39 28.90 12.73
N LYS A 30 20.32 29.01 11.78
CA LYS A 30 21.74 29.11 12.11
C LYS A 30 22.08 30.51 12.64
N GLU A 31 22.92 30.53 13.66
CA GLU A 31 23.55 31.77 14.08
C GLU A 31 24.46 32.28 12.97
N LYS A 32 24.34 33.57 12.65
CA LYS A 32 25.22 34.25 11.69
C LYS A 32 25.96 35.33 12.44
N VAL A 33 27.29 35.25 12.42
CA VAL A 33 28.17 36.26 13.00
C VAL A 33 29.03 36.90 11.92
N LYS A 34 29.35 38.18 12.09
CA LYS A 34 30.25 38.95 11.26
C LYS A 34 31.48 39.30 12.08
N ASN A 35 32.61 38.70 11.73
CA ASN A 35 33.88 39.02 12.37
C ASN A 35 34.51 40.21 11.65
N ILE A 36 34.87 41.25 12.38
CA ILE A 36 35.61 42.41 11.89
C ILE A 36 37.08 42.16 12.19
N THR A 37 37.93 42.19 11.16
CA THR A 37 39.37 41.94 11.29
C THR A 37 40.20 43.18 10.99
N ASP A 38 41.38 43.28 11.59
CA ASP A 38 42.35 44.34 11.28
C ASP A 38 43.15 44.04 9.99
N LYS A 39 44.14 44.89 9.67
CA LYS A 39 45.00 44.70 8.49
C LYS A 39 45.94 43.48 8.60
N SER A 40 46.13 42.95 9.81
CA SER A 40 46.99 41.79 10.10
C SER A 40 46.19 40.47 10.06
N GLY A 41 44.86 40.55 10.09
CA GLY A 41 43.94 39.40 10.06
C GLY A 41 43.41 39.00 11.44
N ASP A 42 43.74 39.74 12.50
CA ASP A 42 43.27 39.46 13.85
C ASP A 42 41.82 39.93 14.02
N ILE A 43 41.00 39.13 14.71
CA ILE A 43 39.59 39.45 14.97
C ILE A 43 39.52 40.53 16.06
N VAL A 44 38.98 41.69 15.69
CA VAL A 44 38.85 42.87 16.57
C VAL A 44 37.44 42.97 17.18
N ASP A 45 36.44 42.47 16.45
CA ASP A 45 35.04 42.48 16.91
C ASP A 45 34.22 41.35 16.25
N THR A 46 33.13 40.94 16.90
CA THR A 46 32.18 39.93 16.38
C THR A 46 30.76 40.45 16.56
N GLU A 47 30.09 40.78 15.45
CA GLU A 47 28.69 41.20 15.46
C GLU A 47 27.77 40.00 15.18
N VAL A 48 26.79 39.73 16.04
CA VAL A 48 25.76 38.73 15.75
C VAL A 48 24.74 39.33 14.77
N ILE A 49 24.74 38.85 13.52
CA ILE A 49 23.79 39.25 12.46
C ILE A 49 22.43 38.60 12.70
N SER A 50 22.42 37.36 13.17
CA SER A 50 21.21 36.58 13.45
C SER A 50 21.50 35.59 14.55
N GLU A 51 20.66 35.55 15.57
CA GLU A 51 20.73 34.53 16.61
C GLU A 51 20.35 33.15 16.06
N GLY A 52 20.99 32.12 16.59
CA GLY A 52 20.63 30.73 16.33
C GLY A 52 19.37 30.33 17.09
N LYS A 53 18.48 29.57 16.45
CA LYS A 53 17.29 29.00 17.09
C LYS A 53 17.17 27.53 16.72
N SER A 54 16.86 26.70 17.70
CA SER A 54 16.53 25.29 17.45
C SER A 54 15.36 25.18 16.48
N GLY A 55 15.35 24.12 15.69
CA GLY A 55 14.18 23.74 14.91
C GLY A 55 12.99 23.42 15.82
N LYS A 56 11.83 23.21 15.22
CA LYS A 56 10.65 22.82 15.98
C LYS A 56 10.61 21.32 16.20
N ASP A 57 9.98 20.91 17.28
CA ASP A 57 9.70 19.51 17.55
C ASP A 57 8.56 19.01 16.66
N LEU A 58 8.68 17.77 16.19
CA LEU A 58 7.63 17.04 15.48
C LEU A 58 7.10 15.92 16.39
N VAL A 59 5.82 16.00 16.73
CA VAL A 59 5.12 14.94 17.48
C VAL A 59 4.37 14.06 16.49
N LEU A 60 4.67 12.76 16.51
CA LEU A 60 4.06 11.78 15.61
C LEU A 60 2.75 11.24 16.20
N THR A 61 1.91 10.68 15.32
CA THR A 61 0.67 9.95 15.69
C THR A 61 0.93 8.52 16.16
N ILE A 62 2.16 8.03 15.98
CA ILE A 62 2.55 6.65 16.31
C ILE A 62 2.49 6.43 17.82
N ASP A 63 1.76 5.40 18.24
CA ASP A 63 1.82 4.89 19.60
C ASP A 63 3.02 3.93 19.71
N VAL A 64 4.03 4.32 20.48
CA VAL A 64 5.29 3.58 20.59
C VAL A 64 5.13 2.21 21.25
N ASP A 65 4.19 2.05 22.16
CA ASP A 65 3.97 0.78 22.87
C ASP A 65 3.20 -0.19 21.96
N MET A 66 2.22 0.34 21.21
CA MET A 66 1.52 -0.39 20.17
C MET A 66 2.47 -0.84 19.05
N GLN A 67 3.34 0.06 18.57
CA GLN A 67 4.35 -0.25 17.56
C GLN A 67 5.23 -1.42 17.99
N LYS A 68 5.78 -1.36 19.22
CA LYS A 68 6.63 -2.44 19.77
C LYS A 68 5.88 -3.76 19.90
N ALA A 69 4.62 -3.71 20.35
CA ALA A 69 3.79 -4.91 20.49
C ALA A 69 3.53 -5.57 19.13
N ILE A 70 3.16 -4.79 18.11
CA ILE A 70 2.90 -5.29 16.76
C ILE A 70 4.18 -5.85 16.14
N GLU A 71 5.32 -5.15 16.26
CA GLU A 71 6.60 -5.64 15.74
C GLU A 71 6.99 -6.99 16.33
N LYS A 72 6.78 -7.17 17.64
CA LYS A 72 7.04 -8.44 18.31
C LYS A 72 6.13 -9.55 17.80
N ILE A 73 4.84 -9.27 17.63
CA ILE A 73 3.87 -10.24 17.07
C ILE A 73 4.31 -10.66 15.65
N ILE A 74 4.69 -9.71 14.79
CA ILE A 74 5.18 -10.01 13.44
C ILE A 74 6.41 -10.91 13.49
N GLU A 75 7.38 -10.59 14.34
CA GLU A 75 8.62 -11.36 14.48
C GLU A 75 8.34 -12.80 14.95
N ASP A 76 7.49 -12.96 15.96
CA ASP A 76 7.12 -14.27 16.51
C ASP A 76 6.37 -15.13 15.48
N GLU A 77 5.41 -14.53 14.74
CA GLU A 77 4.66 -15.24 13.68
C GLU A 77 5.55 -15.63 12.50
N LEU A 78 6.46 -14.76 12.06
CA LEU A 78 7.41 -15.07 10.98
C LEU A 78 8.35 -16.23 11.37
N LYS A 79 8.88 -16.23 12.59
CA LYS A 79 9.69 -17.33 13.12
C LYS A 79 8.88 -18.62 13.24
N SER A 80 7.66 -18.54 13.76
CA SER A 80 6.79 -19.71 13.92
C SER A 80 6.42 -20.34 12.57
N ALA A 81 6.07 -19.52 11.57
CA ALA A 81 5.75 -19.98 10.23
C ALA A 81 6.94 -20.67 9.55
N LYS A 82 8.18 -20.18 9.75
CA LYS A 82 9.39 -20.86 9.27
C LYS A 82 9.64 -22.18 10.00
N ALA A 83 9.49 -22.22 11.33
CA ALA A 83 9.68 -23.43 12.11
C ALA A 83 8.70 -24.56 11.71
N ARG A 84 7.45 -24.20 11.38
CA ARG A 84 6.44 -25.16 10.90
C ARG A 84 6.67 -25.67 9.47
N HIS A 85 7.63 -25.08 8.74
CA HIS A 85 7.90 -25.38 7.32
C HIS A 85 6.66 -25.26 6.41
N SER A 86 5.60 -24.60 6.86
CA SER A 86 4.32 -24.49 6.15
C SER A 86 4.34 -23.45 5.03
N ALA A 87 5.27 -22.51 5.08
CA ALA A 87 5.41 -21.44 4.09
C ALA A 87 6.90 -21.20 3.74
N PRO A 88 7.51 -22.08 2.91
CA PRO A 88 8.94 -22.01 2.61
C PRO A 88 9.33 -20.68 1.93
N LEU A 89 8.41 -20.07 1.18
CA LEU A 89 8.62 -18.80 0.47
C LEU A 89 8.23 -17.55 1.26
N LEU A 90 7.63 -17.69 2.46
CA LEU A 90 7.32 -16.53 3.30
C LEU A 90 8.61 -15.84 3.74
N ASP A 91 8.80 -14.58 3.39
CA ASP A 91 10.03 -13.86 3.70
C ASP A 91 9.78 -12.53 4.42
N ARG A 92 8.53 -12.09 4.60
CA ARG A 92 8.21 -10.82 5.24
C ARG A 92 6.75 -10.74 5.66
N ALA A 93 6.45 -9.81 6.55
CA ALA A 93 5.09 -9.44 6.91
C ALA A 93 5.04 -7.95 7.26
N PHE A 94 3.88 -7.34 7.03
CA PHE A 94 3.61 -5.93 7.29
C PHE A 94 2.27 -5.79 7.99
N VAL A 95 2.17 -4.78 8.87
CA VAL A 95 0.95 -4.37 9.53
C VAL A 95 0.93 -2.84 9.55
N VAL A 96 -0.19 -2.27 9.11
CA VAL A 96 -0.46 -0.84 9.23
C VAL A 96 -1.73 -0.69 10.04
N MET A 97 -1.67 0.10 11.11
CA MET A 97 -2.82 0.42 11.94
C MET A 97 -3.10 1.92 11.88
N MET A 98 -4.36 2.27 11.62
CA MET A 98 -4.80 3.64 11.47
C MET A 98 -6.13 3.87 12.20
N ASP A 99 -6.37 5.11 12.61
CA ASP A 99 -7.70 5.56 12.99
C ASP A 99 -8.48 5.96 11.73
N PRO A 100 -9.56 5.22 11.38
CA PRO A 100 -10.30 5.47 10.14
C PRO A 100 -11.09 6.79 10.15
N ARG A 101 -11.21 7.47 11.28
CA ARG A 101 -12.00 8.72 11.43
C ARG A 101 -11.22 9.96 11.03
N ASN A 102 -9.89 9.94 11.20
CA ASN A 102 -9.02 11.09 10.97
C ASN A 102 -7.77 10.75 10.13
N GLY A 103 -7.51 9.46 9.86
CA GLY A 103 -6.35 9.03 9.07
C GLY A 103 -5.04 8.97 9.85
N GLU A 104 -5.06 9.16 11.17
CA GLU A 104 -3.86 9.05 11.99
C GLU A 104 -3.29 7.64 11.92
N VAL A 105 -1.98 7.56 11.70
CA VAL A 105 -1.25 6.30 11.65
C VAL A 105 -0.78 5.99 13.06
N LEU A 106 -1.32 4.91 13.65
CA LEU A 106 -0.97 4.47 15.00
C LEU A 106 0.26 3.56 15.00
N SER A 107 0.45 2.79 13.92
CA SER A 107 1.62 1.92 13.74
C SER A 107 1.84 1.58 12.27
N ILE A 108 3.11 1.59 11.84
CA ILE A 108 3.58 0.99 10.59
C ILE A 108 4.71 0.04 10.95
N ALA A 109 4.41 -1.25 10.92
CA ALA A 109 5.36 -2.30 11.26
C ALA A 109 5.59 -3.19 10.05
N GLY A 110 6.84 -3.61 9.88
CA GLY A 110 7.23 -4.52 8.81
C GLY A 110 8.53 -5.19 9.18
N LYS A 111 8.61 -6.50 8.99
CA LYS A 111 9.83 -7.27 9.23
C LYS A 111 10.08 -8.17 8.02
N GLN A 112 11.35 -8.36 7.69
CA GLN A 112 11.80 -9.24 6.62
C GLN A 112 12.78 -10.29 7.17
N LEU A 113 12.57 -11.53 6.78
CA LEU A 113 13.49 -12.63 6.99
C LEU A 113 14.56 -12.65 5.90
N LYS A 114 15.82 -12.59 6.30
CA LYS A 114 16.96 -12.81 5.41
C LYS A 114 17.80 -13.98 5.90
N ASN A 115 18.37 -14.69 4.94
CA ASN A 115 19.36 -15.72 5.23
C ASN A 115 20.75 -15.10 5.05
N GLU A 116 21.42 -14.81 6.16
CA GLU A 116 22.81 -14.32 6.16
C GLU A 116 23.71 -15.49 6.59
N SER A 117 24.44 -16.06 5.63
CA SER A 117 25.43 -17.12 5.88
C SER A 117 24.88 -18.35 6.62
N GLY A 118 23.66 -18.78 6.29
CA GLY A 118 23.01 -19.95 6.89
C GLY A 118 22.26 -19.65 8.19
N LYS A 119 22.25 -18.39 8.67
CA LYS A 119 21.46 -17.95 9.82
C LYS A 119 20.27 -17.11 9.36
N LEU A 120 19.09 -17.49 9.84
CA LEU A 120 17.87 -16.71 9.65
C LEU A 120 17.93 -15.47 10.56
N LYS A 121 17.86 -14.29 9.95
CA LYS A 121 17.84 -13.00 10.63
C LYS A 121 16.55 -12.26 10.30
N VAL A 122 16.02 -11.55 11.28
CA VAL A 122 14.85 -10.68 11.13
C VAL A 122 15.35 -9.23 11.03
N ASP A 123 15.14 -8.60 9.89
CA ASP A 123 15.47 -7.20 9.65
C ASP A 123 14.21 -6.34 9.70
N ASP A 124 14.36 -5.09 10.14
CA ASP A 124 13.32 -4.08 10.05
C ASP A 124 13.04 -3.70 8.61
N TYR A 125 11.76 -3.67 8.26
CA TYR A 125 11.29 -3.30 6.94
C TYR A 125 9.96 -2.55 6.95
N ALA A 126 9.69 -1.75 7.99
CA ALA A 126 8.44 -1.00 8.14
C ALA A 126 8.06 -0.19 6.89
N LEU A 127 9.02 0.51 6.29
CA LEU A 127 8.82 1.33 5.09
C LEU A 127 8.38 0.51 3.86
N GLY A 128 8.69 -0.79 3.84
CA GLY A 128 8.20 -1.71 2.82
C GLY A 128 6.68 -1.72 2.72
N ALA A 129 5.95 -1.37 3.78
CA ALA A 129 4.49 -1.25 3.78
C ALA A 129 3.96 -0.19 2.80
N MET A 130 4.73 0.87 2.52
CA MET A 130 4.34 1.94 1.60
C MET A 130 5.16 1.93 0.29
N THR A 131 6.38 1.38 0.31
CA THR A 131 7.27 1.41 -0.85
C THR A 131 7.19 0.15 -1.71
N SER A 132 6.60 -0.93 -1.19
CA SER A 132 6.49 -2.22 -1.91
C SER A 132 5.09 -2.44 -2.45
N SER A 133 4.93 -3.44 -3.32
CA SER A 133 3.64 -3.80 -3.90
C SER A 133 3.46 -5.30 -3.91
N TYR A 134 2.26 -5.75 -3.54
CA TYR A 134 1.91 -7.16 -3.40
C TYR A 134 0.57 -7.44 -4.08
N ALA A 135 0.38 -8.68 -4.53
CA ALA A 135 -0.94 -9.15 -4.92
C ALA A 135 -1.80 -9.31 -3.67
N MET A 136 -2.87 -8.53 -3.56
CA MET A 136 -3.70 -8.44 -2.35
C MET A 136 -4.72 -9.58 -2.26
N GLY A 137 -5.07 -10.18 -3.39
CA GLY A 137 -6.09 -11.22 -3.46
C GLY A 137 -7.43 -10.74 -2.90
N SER A 138 -8.17 -11.66 -2.28
CA SER A 138 -9.60 -11.49 -1.99
C SER A 138 -9.97 -10.36 -1.04
N ALA A 139 -8.99 -9.70 -0.40
CA ALA A 139 -9.23 -8.50 0.42
C ALA A 139 -9.91 -7.37 -0.37
N VAL A 140 -9.72 -7.32 -1.70
CA VAL A 140 -10.29 -6.25 -2.56
C VAL A 140 -11.76 -6.47 -2.96
N LYS A 141 -12.37 -7.61 -2.61
CA LYS A 141 -13.72 -7.97 -3.10
C LYS A 141 -14.81 -6.98 -2.69
N GLY A 142 -14.64 -6.29 -1.57
CA GLY A 142 -15.53 -5.18 -1.18
C GLY A 142 -15.56 -4.07 -2.23
N ALA A 143 -14.41 -3.70 -2.79
CA ALA A 143 -14.31 -2.73 -3.87
C ALA A 143 -14.97 -3.24 -5.17
N THR A 144 -14.82 -4.53 -5.50
CA THR A 144 -15.50 -5.14 -6.64
C THR A 144 -17.02 -5.11 -6.50
N VAL A 145 -17.54 -5.47 -5.33
CA VAL A 145 -18.99 -5.41 -5.05
C VAL A 145 -19.50 -3.98 -5.19
N LEU A 146 -18.82 -2.99 -4.58
CA LEU A 146 -19.25 -1.60 -4.67
C LEU A 146 -19.19 -1.09 -6.12
N THR A 147 -18.15 -1.46 -6.87
CA THR A 147 -18.04 -1.16 -8.31
C THR A 147 -19.25 -1.69 -9.07
N GLY A 148 -19.65 -2.94 -8.81
CA GLY A 148 -20.81 -3.54 -9.44
C GLY A 148 -22.12 -2.82 -9.11
N LEU A 149 -22.30 -2.43 -7.84
CA LEU A 149 -23.49 -1.68 -7.39
C LEU A 149 -23.55 -0.28 -8.01
N GLN A 150 -22.44 0.47 -7.99
CA GLN A 150 -22.36 1.85 -8.48
C GLN A 150 -22.56 1.95 -10.01
N THR A 151 -22.16 0.90 -10.73
CA THR A 151 -22.32 0.83 -12.19
C THR A 151 -23.66 0.23 -12.62
N GLY A 152 -24.45 -0.29 -11.67
CA GLY A 152 -25.67 -1.05 -11.95
C GLY A 152 -25.44 -2.44 -12.58
N ALA A 153 -24.20 -2.93 -12.60
CA ALA A 153 -23.89 -4.29 -13.06
C ALA A 153 -24.48 -5.36 -12.13
N ILE A 154 -24.65 -5.03 -10.85
CA ILE A 154 -25.42 -5.79 -9.86
C ILE A 154 -26.27 -4.83 -9.02
N ASN A 155 -27.24 -5.37 -8.30
CA ASN A 155 -28.06 -4.67 -7.30
C ASN A 155 -28.09 -5.47 -5.98
N LEU A 156 -28.69 -4.91 -4.93
CA LEU A 156 -28.71 -5.52 -3.59
C LEU A 156 -29.40 -6.90 -3.54
N ASN A 157 -30.29 -7.20 -4.48
CA ASN A 157 -31.00 -8.47 -4.59
C ASN A 157 -30.32 -9.44 -5.56
N THR A 158 -29.17 -9.06 -6.13
CA THR A 158 -28.48 -9.90 -7.10
C THR A 158 -27.94 -11.14 -6.42
N THR A 159 -28.31 -12.30 -6.96
CA THR A 159 -27.80 -13.60 -6.55
C THR A 159 -27.13 -14.29 -7.72
N PHE A 160 -26.02 -14.96 -7.47
CA PHE A 160 -25.35 -15.79 -8.46
C PHE A 160 -25.13 -17.20 -7.93
N LEU A 161 -25.34 -18.20 -8.78
CA LEU A 161 -24.89 -19.56 -8.53
C LEU A 161 -23.35 -19.59 -8.57
N ASP A 162 -22.71 -20.04 -7.50
CA ASP A 162 -21.27 -20.30 -7.49
C ASP A 162 -20.99 -21.65 -8.16
N GLU A 163 -20.46 -21.61 -9.37
CA GLU A 163 -20.13 -22.75 -10.19
C GLU A 163 -18.83 -22.49 -10.97
N PRO A 164 -18.03 -23.53 -11.27
CA PRO A 164 -16.85 -23.37 -12.11
C PRO A 164 -17.18 -22.77 -13.49
N LEU A 165 -16.51 -21.68 -13.85
CA LEU A 165 -16.66 -21.03 -15.14
C LEU A 165 -15.65 -21.59 -16.14
N TYR A 166 -16.14 -22.27 -17.18
CA TYR A 166 -15.33 -22.84 -18.27
C TYR A 166 -15.27 -21.84 -19.42
N ILE A 167 -14.15 -21.13 -19.57
CA ILE A 167 -13.99 -20.08 -20.60
C ILE A 167 -13.01 -20.57 -21.67
N GLY A 168 -13.49 -20.68 -22.91
CA GLY A 168 -12.73 -21.21 -24.04
C GLY A 168 -12.09 -22.58 -23.74
N LYS A 169 -10.79 -22.70 -24.04
CA LYS A 169 -9.98 -23.90 -23.78
C LYS A 169 -9.16 -23.84 -22.48
N GLY A 170 -9.40 -22.83 -21.65
CA GLY A 170 -8.65 -22.61 -20.40
C GLY A 170 -9.12 -23.51 -19.25
N ASN A 171 -8.32 -23.54 -18.18
CA ASN A 171 -8.74 -24.15 -16.92
C ASN A 171 -9.95 -23.40 -16.34
N PRO A 172 -10.87 -24.11 -15.66
CA PRO A 172 -12.04 -23.48 -15.08
C PRO A 172 -11.64 -22.47 -14.00
N LYS A 173 -12.24 -21.27 -14.05
CA LYS A 173 -12.15 -20.28 -12.97
C LYS A 173 -13.22 -20.61 -11.93
N LYS A 174 -12.81 -20.84 -10.68
CA LYS A 174 -13.69 -21.32 -9.60
C LYS A 174 -13.36 -20.65 -8.27
N SER A 175 -14.31 -20.71 -7.35
CA SER A 175 -14.09 -20.45 -5.94
C SER A 175 -13.27 -21.58 -5.30
N TRP A 176 -12.78 -21.36 -4.07
CA TRP A 176 -11.99 -22.35 -3.34
C TRP A 176 -12.78 -23.62 -3.02
N ALA A 177 -14.10 -23.48 -2.80
CA ALA A 177 -15.02 -24.57 -2.55
C ALA A 177 -15.85 -24.90 -3.80
N SER A 178 -16.20 -26.17 -3.96
CA SER A 178 -16.95 -26.70 -5.10
C SER A 178 -18.47 -26.56 -4.98
N ASN A 179 -19.01 -26.26 -3.80
CA ASN A 179 -20.45 -26.20 -3.55
C ASN A 179 -20.81 -25.06 -2.58
N LEU A 180 -20.63 -23.81 -3.03
CA LEU A 180 -21.10 -22.66 -2.25
C LEU A 180 -22.59 -22.34 -2.48
N GLY A 181 -23.19 -22.92 -3.52
CA GLY A 181 -24.58 -22.72 -3.89
C GLY A 181 -24.86 -21.33 -4.47
N THR A 182 -26.13 -20.93 -4.46
CA THR A 182 -26.54 -19.57 -4.85
C THR A 182 -26.25 -18.61 -3.70
N LEU A 183 -25.50 -17.55 -4.00
CA LEU A 183 -25.08 -16.54 -3.03
C LEU A 183 -25.55 -15.16 -3.47
N GLY A 184 -26.04 -14.37 -2.51
CA GLY A 184 -26.13 -12.92 -2.62
C GLY A 184 -24.83 -12.23 -2.22
N ILE A 185 -24.81 -10.90 -2.21
CA ILE A 185 -23.61 -10.10 -1.90
C ILE A 185 -22.99 -10.46 -0.55
N GLN A 186 -23.80 -10.54 0.52
CA GLN A 186 -23.31 -10.85 1.86
C GLN A 186 -22.65 -12.22 1.91
N GLY A 187 -23.33 -13.27 1.41
CA GLY A 187 -22.79 -14.62 1.38
C GLY A 187 -21.55 -14.75 0.47
N ALA A 188 -21.48 -13.96 -0.60
CA ALA A 188 -20.30 -13.92 -1.47
C ALA A 188 -19.07 -13.33 -0.78
N LEU A 189 -19.23 -12.28 0.03
CA LEU A 189 -18.13 -11.71 0.81
C LEU A 189 -17.74 -12.63 1.98
N GLU A 190 -18.73 -13.15 2.72
CA GLU A 190 -18.53 -14.07 3.85
C GLU A 190 -17.75 -15.32 3.44
N LYS A 191 -18.15 -15.94 2.31
CA LYS A 191 -17.50 -17.16 1.81
C LYS A 191 -16.36 -16.90 0.83
N SER A 192 -16.03 -15.63 0.60
CA SER A 192 -15.02 -15.19 -0.36
C SER A 192 -15.21 -15.84 -1.74
N SER A 193 -16.44 -15.80 -2.29
CA SER A 193 -16.76 -16.34 -3.62
C SER A 193 -15.98 -15.60 -4.70
N ASN A 194 -15.15 -16.32 -5.46
CA ASN A 194 -14.50 -15.78 -6.66
C ASN A 194 -15.51 -15.67 -7.81
N VAL A 195 -16.40 -16.65 -7.93
CA VAL A 195 -17.38 -16.72 -9.03
C VAL A 195 -18.35 -15.55 -9.00
N PHE A 196 -18.79 -15.11 -7.81
CA PHE A 196 -19.63 -13.92 -7.70
C PHE A 196 -18.93 -12.67 -8.26
N MET A 197 -17.63 -12.51 -7.98
CA MET A 197 -16.82 -11.39 -8.49
C MET A 197 -16.62 -11.49 -10.00
N PHE A 198 -16.33 -12.70 -10.51
CA PHE A 198 -16.21 -12.94 -11.95
C PHE A 198 -17.53 -12.62 -12.68
N LYS A 199 -18.68 -13.07 -12.16
CA LYS A 199 -20.00 -12.79 -12.75
C LYS A 199 -20.34 -11.29 -12.70
N THR A 200 -19.95 -10.60 -11.63
CA THR A 200 -20.04 -9.13 -11.53
C THR A 200 -19.19 -8.44 -12.60
N ALA A 201 -17.95 -8.89 -12.80
CA ALA A 201 -17.06 -8.35 -13.82
C ALA A 201 -17.56 -8.61 -15.25
N ILE A 202 -18.13 -9.80 -15.50
CA ILE A 202 -18.77 -10.15 -16.78
C ILE A 202 -19.96 -9.23 -17.05
N ALA A 203 -20.83 -9.04 -16.05
CA ALA A 203 -21.99 -8.15 -16.17
C ALA A 203 -21.57 -6.71 -16.48
N LEU A 204 -20.57 -6.17 -15.76
CA LEU A 204 -20.04 -4.83 -16.00
C LEU A 204 -19.41 -4.70 -17.40
N GLY A 205 -18.67 -5.73 -17.83
CA GLY A 205 -18.09 -5.81 -19.18
C GLY A 205 -19.10 -6.09 -20.29
N LYS A 206 -20.40 -6.17 -19.97
CA LYS A 206 -21.51 -6.53 -20.88
C LYS A 206 -21.27 -7.85 -21.63
N GLY A 207 -20.53 -8.77 -21.02
CA GLY A 207 -20.25 -10.08 -21.57
C GLY A 207 -21.41 -11.05 -21.37
N GLN A 208 -21.49 -12.05 -22.24
CA GLN A 208 -22.38 -13.19 -22.07
C GLN A 208 -21.55 -14.45 -21.85
N TYR A 209 -21.62 -15.00 -20.64
CA TYR A 209 -20.95 -16.26 -20.34
C TYR A 209 -21.70 -17.43 -20.98
N LYS A 210 -20.99 -18.23 -21.77
CA LYS A 210 -21.42 -19.54 -22.25
C LYS A 210 -20.28 -20.52 -22.04
N ALA A 211 -20.58 -21.69 -21.46
CA ALA A 211 -19.55 -22.67 -21.13
C ALA A 211 -18.75 -23.09 -22.38
N ARG A 212 -17.43 -23.15 -22.22
CA ARG A 212 -16.42 -23.51 -23.25
C ARG A 212 -16.37 -22.59 -24.48
N GLN A 213 -17.10 -21.47 -24.45
CA GLN A 213 -17.00 -20.43 -25.48
C GLN A 213 -15.99 -19.35 -25.07
N PRO A 214 -15.38 -18.65 -26.03
CA PRO A 214 -14.62 -17.43 -25.74
C PRO A 214 -15.52 -16.41 -25.04
N LEU A 215 -14.94 -15.71 -24.06
CA LEU A 215 -15.61 -14.62 -23.37
C LEU A 215 -15.10 -13.30 -23.95
N ASP A 216 -15.99 -12.48 -24.48
CA ASP A 216 -15.69 -11.12 -24.91
C ASP A 216 -16.25 -10.11 -23.89
N LEU A 217 -15.45 -9.08 -23.57
CA LEU A 217 -15.78 -8.06 -22.58
C LEU A 217 -15.35 -6.69 -23.10
N GLN A 218 -16.19 -5.68 -22.86
CA GLN A 218 -15.86 -4.30 -23.20
C GLN A 218 -14.63 -3.84 -22.42
N THR A 219 -13.59 -3.38 -23.13
CA THR A 219 -12.31 -2.94 -22.55
C THR A 219 -12.46 -1.78 -21.56
N LYS A 220 -13.52 -0.97 -21.69
CA LYS A 220 -13.91 0.10 -20.76
C LYS A 220 -14.11 -0.42 -19.33
N ALA A 221 -14.48 -1.69 -19.17
CA ALA A 221 -14.67 -2.30 -17.86
C ALA A 221 -13.41 -2.23 -16.98
N PHE A 222 -12.22 -2.38 -17.58
CA PHE A 222 -10.96 -2.21 -16.84
C PHE A 222 -10.79 -0.81 -16.26
N ASP A 223 -11.12 0.21 -17.05
CA ASP A 223 -10.99 1.60 -16.60
C ASP A 223 -11.99 1.90 -15.50
N THR A 224 -13.22 1.39 -15.63
CA THR A 224 -14.24 1.49 -14.59
C THR A 224 -13.79 0.82 -13.29
N PHE A 225 -13.31 -0.43 -13.36
CA PHE A 225 -12.79 -1.14 -12.18
C PHE A 225 -11.65 -0.37 -11.52
N ARG A 226 -10.66 0.08 -12.31
CA ARG A 226 -9.52 0.86 -11.80
C ARG A 226 -9.95 2.19 -11.18
N TYR A 227 -10.93 2.86 -11.78
CA TYR A 227 -11.48 4.09 -11.25
C TYR A 227 -12.12 3.86 -9.87
N TYR A 228 -13.03 2.89 -9.74
CA TYR A 228 -13.67 2.63 -8.44
C TYR A 228 -12.69 2.09 -7.40
N PHE A 229 -11.73 1.25 -7.78
CA PHE A 229 -10.66 0.80 -6.88
C PHE A 229 -9.83 1.97 -6.37
N SER A 230 -9.52 2.96 -7.22
CA SER A 230 -8.78 4.16 -6.80
C SER A 230 -9.52 5.01 -5.78
N GLN A 231 -10.86 4.97 -5.74
CA GLN A 231 -11.65 5.67 -4.71
C GLN A 231 -11.44 5.07 -3.30
N PHE A 232 -10.95 3.83 -3.22
CA PHE A 232 -10.54 3.18 -1.97
C PHE A 232 -9.03 3.29 -1.70
N GLY A 233 -8.30 4.09 -2.49
CA GLY A 233 -6.84 4.17 -2.42
C GLY A 233 -6.10 3.02 -3.14
N LEU A 234 -6.81 2.09 -3.78
CA LEU A 234 -6.18 0.95 -4.46
C LEU A 234 -5.64 1.37 -5.83
N GLY A 235 -4.32 1.37 -5.99
CA GLY A 235 -3.66 1.71 -7.26
C GLY A 235 -3.37 3.20 -7.45
N VAL A 236 -3.51 4.00 -6.38
CA VAL A 236 -3.18 5.44 -6.33
C VAL A 236 -2.41 5.74 -5.05
N LYS A 237 -1.85 6.94 -4.94
CA LYS A 237 -1.20 7.40 -3.71
C LYS A 237 -2.23 7.56 -2.60
N THR A 238 -1.89 7.12 -1.40
CA THR A 238 -2.68 7.32 -0.17
C THR A 238 -2.59 8.77 0.31
N GLY A 239 -1.48 9.45 -0.02
CA GLY A 239 -1.22 10.81 0.47
C GLY A 239 -0.52 10.83 1.83
N ILE A 240 0.10 9.72 2.25
CA ILE A 240 0.99 9.68 3.41
C ILE A 240 2.05 10.78 3.30
N ASP A 241 2.36 11.41 4.43
CA ASP A 241 3.36 12.47 4.62
C ASP A 241 4.78 11.87 4.69
N LEU A 242 5.10 11.02 3.71
CA LEU A 242 6.41 10.45 3.53
C LEU A 242 6.79 10.41 2.05
N PRO A 243 8.07 10.66 1.73
CA PRO A 243 8.55 10.55 0.36
C PRO A 243 8.57 9.10 -0.13
N ASN A 244 8.53 8.93 -1.46
CA ASN A 244 8.73 7.67 -2.16
C ASN A 244 7.63 6.59 -1.98
N GLU A 245 6.40 7.00 -1.68
CA GLU A 245 5.24 6.11 -1.71
C GLU A 245 5.05 5.45 -3.10
N ALA A 246 4.82 4.13 -3.10
CA ALA A 246 4.50 3.36 -4.30
C ALA A 246 2.98 3.24 -4.52
N THR A 247 2.53 3.31 -5.78
CA THR A 247 1.11 3.21 -6.14
C THR A 247 0.67 1.81 -6.56
N GLY A 248 1.50 0.78 -6.36
CA GLY A 248 1.23 -0.55 -6.90
C GLY A 248 1.70 -0.78 -8.33
N TYR A 249 1.56 -2.02 -8.80
CA TYR A 249 1.84 -2.41 -10.19
C TYR A 249 0.56 -2.38 -11.04
N LYS A 250 0.58 -1.61 -12.12
CA LYS A 250 -0.54 -1.49 -13.07
C LYS A 250 -0.20 -2.14 -14.40
N GLY A 251 -0.67 -3.37 -14.60
CA GLY A 251 -0.47 -4.10 -15.87
C GLY A 251 -1.11 -3.40 -17.08
N SER A 252 -0.53 -3.56 -18.27
CA SER A 252 -1.05 -2.97 -19.52
C SER A 252 -2.05 -3.87 -20.25
N GLN A 253 -2.03 -5.19 -19.99
CA GLN A 253 -2.85 -6.17 -20.69
C GLN A 253 -4.33 -6.07 -20.27
N ARG A 254 -5.24 -6.18 -21.24
CA ARG A 254 -6.69 -6.01 -21.06
C ARG A 254 -7.50 -7.22 -21.53
N LEU A 255 -6.92 -8.42 -21.45
CA LEU A 255 -7.63 -9.64 -21.81
C LEU A 255 -8.80 -9.89 -20.83
N PRO A 256 -9.94 -10.44 -21.28
CA PRO A 256 -11.09 -10.75 -20.42
C PRO A 256 -10.72 -11.55 -19.17
N GLY A 257 -9.81 -12.53 -19.29
CA GLY A 257 -9.32 -13.31 -18.16
C GLY A 257 -8.68 -12.46 -17.05
N PHE A 258 -7.90 -11.43 -17.41
CA PHE A 258 -7.29 -10.53 -16.43
C PHE A 258 -8.29 -9.59 -15.78
N LEU A 259 -9.43 -9.30 -16.42
CA LEU A 259 -10.48 -8.53 -15.75
C LEU A 259 -11.13 -9.37 -14.65
N LEU A 260 -11.33 -10.65 -14.92
CA LEU A 260 -11.82 -11.59 -13.91
C LEU A 260 -10.82 -11.70 -12.75
N ASP A 261 -9.53 -11.83 -13.06
CA ASP A 261 -8.48 -11.87 -12.02
C ASP A 261 -8.42 -10.55 -11.23
N TYR A 262 -8.45 -9.40 -11.91
CA TYR A 262 -8.49 -8.09 -11.26
C TYR A 262 -9.68 -7.93 -10.28
N SER A 263 -10.83 -8.53 -10.60
CA SER A 263 -12.02 -8.48 -9.73
C SER A 263 -11.86 -9.23 -8.40
N ILE A 264 -10.83 -10.06 -8.26
CA ILE A 264 -10.52 -10.82 -7.04
C ILE A 264 -9.18 -10.45 -6.40
N GLY A 265 -8.46 -9.46 -6.96
CA GLY A 265 -7.17 -8.94 -6.46
C GLY A 265 -5.95 -9.64 -7.02
#